data_AF-A0A559NQ16-F1
#
_entry.id   AF-A0A559NQ16-F1
#
_cell.length_a   1.000
_cell.length_b   1.000
_cell.length_c   1.000
_cell.angle_alpha   90.00
_cell.angle_beta   90.00
_cell.angle_gamma   90.00
#
_symmetry.space_group_name_H-M   'P 1'
#
loop_
_entity.id
_entity.type
_entity.pdbx_description
1 polymer ?
#
loop_
_entity_poly.entity_id
_entity_poly.type
_entity_poly.pdbx_seq_one_letter_code
_entity_poly.pdbx_strand_id
1 'polypeptide(L)' 'MKLIYIKRESIIKELYRTKTGRKNSKVTSITRYFLGIPIKKIHSYQQIYHKRKNNAIEKMLFI' A
#
# COMPACT_ATOMS: atom_id res chain seq x y z
N MET A 1 16.20 -24.53 10.93
CA MET A 1 15.79 -23.17 11.40
C MET A 1 16.46 -22.13 10.51
N LYS A 2 15.72 -21.15 9.98
CA LYS A 2 16.33 -20.06 9.20
C LYS A 2 16.77 -18.94 10.15
N LEU A 3 18.07 -18.71 10.22
CA LEU A 3 18.65 -17.62 11.01
C LEU A 3 18.27 -16.25 10.44
N ILE A 4 18.22 -16.14 9.10
CA ILE A 4 17.87 -14.91 8.38
C ILE A 4 16.65 -15.18 7.52
N TYR A 5 15.67 -14.28 7.55
CA TYR A 5 14.54 -14.31 6.63
C TYR A 5 14.10 -12.91 6.23
N ILE A 6 13.34 -12.84 5.14
CA ILE A 6 12.75 -11.59 4.64
C ILE A 6 11.25 -11.70 4.81
N LYS A 7 10.64 -10.69 5.44
CA LYS A 7 9.19 -10.60 5.60
C LYS A 7 8.67 -9.40 4.81
N ARG A 8 7.55 -9.63 4.10
CA ARG A 8 6.79 -8.58 3.43
C ARG A 8 5.54 -8.27 4.24
N GLU A 9 5.36 -7.02 4.60
CA GLU A 9 4.17 -6.53 5.30
C GLU A 9 3.50 -5.45 4.44
N SER A 10 2.18 -5.56 4.26
CA SER A 10 1.40 -4.59 3.51
C SER A 10 0.33 -3.98 4.40
N ILE A 11 0.32 -2.65 4.50
CA ILE A 11 -0.60 -1.90 5.34
C ILE A 11 -1.34 -0.91 4.45
N ILE A 12 -2.66 -0.83 4.61
CA ILE A 12 -3.46 0.21 3.98
C ILE A 12 -3.34 1.46 4.85
N LYS A 13 -2.82 2.54 4.26
CA LYS A 13 -2.67 3.84 4.90
C LYS A 13 -3.45 4.89 4.14
N GLU A 14 -4.07 5.77 4.90
CA GLU A 14 -4.72 6.95 4.37
C GLU A 14 -3.70 8.06 4.24
N LEU A 15 -3.57 8.59 3.03
CA LEU A 15 -2.68 9.67 2.68
C LEU A 15 -3.50 10.94 2.53
N TYR A 16 -3.16 11.98 3.29
CA TYR A 16 -3.72 13.30 3.11
C TYR A 16 -2.73 14.18 2.34
N ARG A 17 -3.15 14.71 1.19
CA ARG A 17 -2.36 15.69 0.42
C ARG A 17 -3.19 16.94 0.17
N THR A 18 -2.60 18.10 0.44
CA THR A 18 -3.24 19.43 0.27
C THR A 18 -3.91 19.61 -1.10
N LYS A 19 -3.28 19.15 -2.18
CA LYS A 19 -3.80 19.30 -3.56
C LYS A 19 -4.82 18.23 -4.01
N THR A 20 -4.90 17.08 -3.32
CA THR A 20 -5.62 15.90 -3.86
C THR A 20 -6.56 15.22 -2.86
N GLY A 21 -6.66 15.73 -1.63
CA GLY A 21 -7.53 15.19 -0.60
C GLY A 21 -7.04 13.88 0.00
N ARG A 22 -7.95 13.18 0.69
CA ARG A 22 -7.72 11.88 1.32
C ARG A 22 -7.71 10.78 0.26
N LYS A 23 -6.65 9.98 0.22
CA LYS A 23 -6.49 8.82 -0.67
C LYS A 23 -6.05 7.60 0.09
N ASN A 24 -6.56 6.45 -0.32
CA ASN A 24 -6.10 5.17 0.22
C ASN A 24 -4.87 4.71 -0.55
N SER A 25 -3.82 4.36 0.19
CA SER A 25 -2.57 3.86 -0.36
C SER A 25 -2.20 2.54 0.31
N LYS A 26 -1.72 1.57 -0.46
CA LYS A 26 -1.13 0.36 0.08
C LYS A 26 0.37 0.59 0.20
N VAL A 27 0.87 0.59 1.42
CA VAL A 27 2.29 0.70 1.71
C VAL A 27 2.81 -0.71 1.99
N THR A 28 3.72 -1.17 1.15
CA THR A 28 4.38 -2.47 1.36
C THR A 28 5.81 -2.25 1.78
N SER A 29 6.18 -2.88 2.89
CA SER A 29 7.52 -2.84 3.46
C SER A 29 8.14 -4.23 3.39
N ILE A 30 9.40 -4.29 2.98
CA ILE A 30 10.19 -5.52 2.94
C ILE A 30 11.30 -5.36 3.98
N THR A 31 11.24 -6.17 5.04
CA THR A 31 12.15 -6.08 6.18
C THR A 31 12.91 -7.39 6.33
N ARG A 32 14.22 -7.29 6.55
CA ARG A 32 15.10 -8.42 6.85
C ARG A 32 15.13 -8.65 8.35
N TYR A 33 14.91 -9.89 8.74
CA TYR A 33 14.93 -10.36 10.12
C TYR A 33 16.10 -11.31 10.33
N PHE A 34 16.68 -11.26 11.53
CA PHE A 34 17.63 -12.25 12.03
C PHE A 34 17.21 -12.69 13.41
N LEU A 35 17.10 -14.00 13.64
CA LEU A 35 16.65 -14.58 14.91
C LEU A 35 15.31 -13.97 15.43
N GLY A 36 14.44 -13.51 14.52
CA GLY A 36 13.17 -12.88 14.87
C GLY A 36 13.23 -11.37 15.09
N ILE A 37 14.42 -10.76 15.09
CA ILE A 37 14.61 -9.32 15.26
C ILE A 37 14.69 -8.64 13.89
N PRO A 38 13.95 -7.56 13.63
CA PRO A 38 14.07 -6.78 12.40
C PRO A 38 15.40 -6.02 12.38
N ILE A 39 16.31 -6.37 11.46
CA ILE A 39 17.62 -5.69 11.35
C ILE A 39 17.52 -4.47 10.45
N LYS A 40 16.94 -4.66 9.25
CA LYS A 40 17.00 -3.65 8.20
C LYS A 40 15.78 -3.69 7.31
N LYS A 41 15.21 -2.53 7.06
CA LYS A 41 14.22 -2.35 5.99
C LYS A 41 14.97 -2.31 4.65
N ILE A 42 14.71 -3.28 3.78
CA ILE A 42 15.35 -3.40 2.47
C ILE A 42 14.77 -2.37 1.52
N HIS A 43 13.44 -2.35 1.44
CA HIS A 43 12.74 -1.48 0.51
C HIS A 43 11.32 -1.19 1.01
N SER A 44 10.82 -0.01 0.67
CA SER A 44 9.40 0.30 0.79
C SER A 44 8.89 0.97 -0.46
N TYR A 45 7.74 0.51 -0.91
CA TYR A 45 7.00 1.10 -2.00
C TYR A 45 5.58 1.39 -1.56
N GLN A 46 4.98 2.38 -2.21
CA GLN A 46 3.63 2.83 -1.96
C GLN A 46 2.85 2.78 -3.28
N GLN A 47 1.72 2.08 -3.27
CA GLN A 47 0.78 2.06 -4.36
C GLN A 47 -0.43 2.89 -4.00
N ILE A 48 -0.68 3.97 -4.74
CA ILE A 48 -1.86 4.83 -4.56
C ILE A 48 -2.97 4.29 -5.46
N TYR A 49 -4.11 3.95 -4.88
CA TYR A 49 -5.27 3.53 -5.66
C TYR A 49 -6.04 4.76 -6.13
N HIS A 50 -6.13 4.91 -7.45
CA HIS A 50 -6.98 5.92 -8.06
C HIS A 50 -8.32 5.27 -8.42
N LYS A 51 -9.42 5.72 -7.79
CA LYS A 51 -10.75 5.34 -8.25
C LYS A 51 -10.97 6.04 -9.58
N ARG A 52 -11.00 5.28 -10.68
CA ARG A 52 -11.44 5.79 -11.98
C ARG A 52 -12.95 6.02 -11.88
N LYS A 53 -13.40 7.28 -11.95
CA LYS A 53 -14.81 7.59 -12.15
C LYS A 53 -15.16 7.19 -13.59
N ASN A 54 -15.79 6.03 -13.76
CA ASN A 54 -16.39 5.65 -15.04
C ASN A 54 -17.78 6.29 -15.13
N ASN A 55 -17.83 7.55 -15.59
CA ASN A 55 -19.10 8.26 -15.82
C ASN A 55 -20.04 7.50 -16.78
N ALA A 56 -19.51 6.64 -17.65
CA ALA A 56 -20.31 5.86 -18.59
C ALA A 56 -21.20 4.81 -17.92
N ILE A 57 -20.73 4.17 -16.84
CA ILE A 57 -21.50 3.14 -16.12
C ILE A 57 -22.54 3.79 -15.22
N GLU A 58 -22.21 4.91 -14.57
CA GLU A 58 -23.17 5.66 -13.75
C GLU A 58 -24.35 6.16 -14.60
N LYS A 59 -24.12 6.64 -15.84
CA LYS A 59 -25.20 7.05 -16.75
C LYS A 59 -26.13 5.92 -17.17
N MET A 60 -25.64 4.68 -17.29
CA MET A 60 -26.46 3.51 -17.65
C MET A 60 -27.31 3.00 -16.48
N LEU A 61 -26.96 3.35 -15.24
CA LEU A 61 -27.72 2.94 -14.05
C LEU A 61 -28.93 3.83 -13.75
N PHE A 62 -29.05 4.98 -14.43
CA PHE A 62 -30.18 5.92 -14.30
C PHE A 62 -31.17 5.85 -15.47
N ILE A 63 -31.26 4.69 -16.13
CA ILE A 63 -32.35 4.37 -17.06
C ILE A 63 -33.49 3.67 -16.33
#